data_AF-C0W8P4-F1
#
_entry.id   AF-C0W8P4-F1
#
_cell.length_a   1.000
_cell.length_b   1.000
_cell.length_c   1.000
_cell.angle_alpha   90.00
_cell.angle_beta   90.00
_cell.angle_gamma   90.00
#
_symmetry.space_group_name_H-M   'P 1'
#
loop_
_entity.id
_entity.type
_entity.pdbx_description
1 polymer ?
#
loop_
_entity_poly.entity_id
_entity_poly.type
_entity_poly.pdbx_seq_one_letter_code
_entity_poly.pdbx_strand_id
1 'polypeptide(L)'
;MPTGTSCTIQEKTDSAEVEGYNLALPAARSVTVSEKNQVVETSFTNTYTPVPSSTPTPKETKPRPGKGLARTGGVIAVPVLLAAGAVVAGTLLVRRRHQ
;
A
#
# COMPACT_ATOMS: atom_id res chain seq x y z
N MET A 1 26.44 33.03 16.49
CA MET A 1 26.17 33.97 15.38
C MET A 1 25.90 35.34 15.96
N PRO A 2 26.40 36.43 15.36
CA PRO A 2 26.01 37.78 15.72
C PRO A 2 24.52 38.02 15.51
N THR A 3 23.96 38.98 16.23
CA THR A 3 22.61 39.50 15.97
C THR A 3 22.52 40.09 14.56
N GLY A 4 21.38 39.94 13.92
CA GLY A 4 21.14 40.32 12.52
C GLY A 4 21.63 39.30 11.49
N THR A 5 22.25 38.20 11.90
CA THR A 5 22.65 37.17 10.94
C THR A 5 21.42 36.44 10.41
N SER A 6 21.32 36.35 9.08
CA SER A 6 20.35 35.49 8.40
C SER A 6 21.04 34.24 7.86
N CYS A 7 20.42 33.09 8.09
CA CYS A 7 20.88 31.79 7.61
C CYS A 7 19.77 31.16 6.75
N THR A 8 20.13 30.66 5.58
CA THR A 8 19.23 29.83 4.77
C THR A 8 19.57 28.37 5.01
N ILE A 9 18.57 27.58 5.37
CA ILE A 9 18.66 26.15 5.66
C ILE A 9 17.89 25.41 4.58
N GLN A 10 18.56 24.44 3.95
CA GLN A 10 18.01 23.60 2.91
C GLN A 10 18.48 22.16 3.12
N GLU A 11 17.57 21.21 2.86
CA GLU A 11 17.89 19.80 2.90
C GLU A 11 18.79 19.40 1.72
N LYS A 12 19.83 18.61 2.00
CA LYS A 12 20.74 18.12 0.98
C LYS A 12 20.21 16.82 0.37
N THR A 13 19.80 16.89 -0.89
CA THR A 13 19.16 15.76 -1.61
C THR A 13 20.08 14.56 -1.77
N ASP A 14 21.33 14.77 -2.21
CA ASP A 14 22.24 13.68 -2.59
C ASP A 14 22.51 12.66 -1.49
N SER A 15 22.42 13.08 -0.23
CA SER A 15 22.62 12.23 0.96
C SER A 15 21.33 11.70 1.58
N ALA A 16 20.18 12.21 1.12
CA ALA A 16 18.88 11.88 1.66
C ALA A 16 18.12 10.85 0.79
N GLU A 17 18.59 10.55 -0.42
CA GLU A 17 17.95 9.55 -1.27
C GLU A 17 17.95 8.16 -0.64
N VAL A 18 16.85 7.43 -0.83
CA VAL A 18 16.66 6.06 -0.37
C VAL A 18 16.24 5.21 -1.56
N GLU A 19 16.94 4.09 -1.78
CA GLU A 19 16.65 3.18 -2.89
C GLU A 19 15.19 2.67 -2.83
N GLY A 20 14.49 2.76 -3.96
CA GLY A 20 13.09 2.35 -4.07
C GLY A 20 12.06 3.38 -3.57
N TYR A 21 12.48 4.59 -3.19
CA TYR A 21 11.59 5.67 -2.76
C TYR A 21 11.83 6.97 -3.56
N ASN A 22 10.74 7.68 -3.89
CA ASN A 22 10.82 9.08 -4.30
C ASN A 22 10.92 9.96 -3.06
N LEU A 23 11.91 10.85 -3.04
CA LEU A 23 12.13 11.84 -2.00
C LEU A 23 11.47 13.18 -2.37
N ALA A 24 10.55 13.65 -1.53
CA ALA A 24 10.02 15.00 -1.57
C ALA A 24 10.62 15.84 -0.43
N LEU A 25 11.36 16.88 -0.81
CA LEU A 25 12.07 17.75 0.12
C LEU A 25 11.15 18.86 0.64
N PRO A 26 11.31 19.29 1.90
CA PRO A 26 10.71 20.51 2.38
C PRO A 26 11.33 21.73 1.68
N ALA A 27 10.57 22.82 1.60
CA ALA A 27 11.11 24.09 1.11
C ALA A 27 12.25 24.59 2.01
N ALA A 28 13.26 25.23 1.40
CA ALA A 28 14.31 25.92 2.13
C ALA A 28 13.70 27.04 3.00
N ARG A 29 14.28 27.29 4.17
CA ARG A 29 13.82 28.35 5.08
C ARG A 29 14.96 29.24 5.50
N SER A 30 14.67 30.54 5.56
CA SER A 30 15.59 31.51 6.14
C SER A 30 15.19 31.80 7.58
N VAL A 31 16.17 31.77 8.48
CA VAL A 31 16.04 32.15 9.88
C VAL A 31 16.96 33.33 10.17
N THR A 32 16.53 34.23 11.04
CA THR A 32 17.34 35.39 11.44
C THR A 32 17.50 35.39 12.94
N VAL A 33 18.74 35.53 13.42
CA VAL A 33 19.03 35.68 14.85
C VAL A 33 18.90 37.16 15.20
N SER A 34 17.78 37.56 15.78
CA SER A 34 17.47 38.97 16.05
C SER A 34 18.05 39.45 17.38
N GLU A 35 18.17 38.56 18.37
CA GLU A 35 18.56 38.91 19.73
C GLU A 35 19.77 38.10 20.19
N LYS A 36 20.52 38.67 21.14
CA LYS A 36 21.66 37.98 21.74
C LYS A 36 21.15 36.76 22.50
N ASN A 37 21.81 35.61 22.28
CA ASN A 37 21.45 34.31 22.86
C ASN A 37 20.08 33.77 22.44
N GLN A 38 19.45 34.31 21.38
CA GLN A 38 18.22 33.75 20.84
C GLN A 38 18.46 32.35 20.27
N VAL A 39 17.55 31.43 20.58
CA VAL A 39 17.43 30.14 19.92
C VAL A 39 16.25 30.22 18.98
N VAL A 40 16.51 30.09 17.67
CA VAL A 40 15.44 30.03 16.65
C VAL A 40 15.21 28.55 16.33
N GLU A 41 14.13 28.00 16.87
CA GLU A 41 13.74 26.62 16.56
C GLU A 41 13.22 26.52 15.13
N THR A 42 13.64 25.47 14.43
CA THR A 42 13.18 25.16 13.08
C THR A 42 13.14 23.64 12.90
N SER A 43 12.19 23.15 12.12
CA SER A 43 12.00 21.73 11.87
C SER A 43 11.78 21.47 10.40
N PHE A 44 12.39 20.42 9.87
CA PHE A 44 12.28 20.01 8.47
C PHE A 44 11.83 18.54 8.43
N THR A 45 10.94 18.23 7.50
CA THR A 45 10.41 16.87 7.32
C THR A 45 10.55 16.46 5.87
N ASN A 46 11.31 15.40 5.63
CA ASN A 46 11.39 14.77 4.31
C ASN A 46 10.26 13.76 4.17
N THR A 47 9.62 13.73 3.00
CA THR A 47 8.57 12.75 2.71
C THR A 47 9.09 11.74 1.69
N TYR A 48 8.99 10.46 2.03
CA TYR A 48 9.40 9.35 1.15
C TYR A 48 8.17 8.57 0.70
N THR A 49 8.06 8.36 -0.60
CA THR A 49 6.97 7.57 -1.19
C THR A 49 7.55 6.40 -1.97
N PRO A 50 7.09 5.16 -1.75
CA PRO A 50 7.59 4.01 -2.50
C PRO A 50 7.43 4.23 -4.00
N VAL A 51 8.46 3.89 -4.77
CA VAL A 51 8.36 3.87 -6.23
C VAL A 51 7.43 2.72 -6.63
N PRO A 52 6.42 2.96 -7.47
CA PRO A 52 5.52 1.89 -7.91
C PRO A 52 6.31 0.82 -8.66
N SER A 53 6.12 -0.45 -8.28
CA SER A 53 6.66 -1.55 -9.03
C SER A 53 5.98 -1.60 -10.40
N SER A 54 6.78 -1.63 -11.46
CA SER A 54 6.27 -1.91 -12.80
C SER A 54 5.89 -3.39 -12.84
N THR A 55 4.63 -3.70 -12.49
CA THR A 55 4.06 -5.01 -12.81
C THR A 55 4.12 -5.15 -14.32
N PRO A 56 4.84 -6.14 -14.89
CA PRO A 56 4.80 -6.34 -16.33
C PRO A 56 3.35 -6.67 -16.70
N THR A 57 2.71 -5.81 -17.48
CA THR A 57 1.49 -6.17 -18.18
C THR A 57 1.79 -7.47 -18.92
N PRO A 58 1.03 -8.57 -18.70
CA PRO A 58 1.17 -9.74 -19.55
C PRO A 58 1.03 -9.27 -20.98
N LYS A 59 2.07 -9.43 -21.80
CA LYS A 59 1.96 -9.19 -23.24
C LYS A 59 0.81 -10.08 -23.69
N GLU A 60 -0.30 -9.46 -24.08
CA GLU A 60 -1.41 -10.17 -24.71
C GLU A 60 -0.83 -10.82 -25.97
N THR A 61 -0.56 -12.13 -25.86
CA THR A 61 -0.17 -12.92 -27.01
C THR A 61 -1.42 -12.97 -27.87
N LYS A 62 -1.45 -12.13 -28.91
CA LYS A 62 -2.43 -12.20 -30.00
C LYS A 62 -2.72 -13.69 -30.28
N PRO A 63 -3.97 -14.15 -30.22
CA PRO A 63 -4.26 -15.52 -30.61
C PRO A 63 -3.93 -15.65 -32.10
N ARG A 64 -2.88 -16.39 -32.42
CA ARG A 64 -2.63 -16.85 -33.78
C ARG A 64 -3.71 -17.88 -34.09
N PRO A 65 -4.52 -17.72 -35.15
CA PRO A 65 -5.45 -18.78 -35.54
C PRO A 65 -4.60 -19.92 -36.11
N GLY A 66 -4.33 -20.90 -35.26
CA GLY A 66 -3.54 -22.07 -35.58
C GLY A 66 -4.24 -23.29 -35.01
N LYS A 67 -4.92 -24.01 -35.89
CA LYS A 67 -5.49 -25.35 -35.66
C LYS A 67 -4.46 -26.22 -34.95
N GLY A 68 -4.71 -26.58 -33.70
CA GLY A 68 -3.83 -27.42 -32.89
C GLY A 68 -4.65 -28.13 -31.82
N LEU A 69 -4.88 -29.41 -32.04
CA LEU A 69 -5.70 -30.29 -31.23
C LEU A 69 -5.06 -30.48 -29.84
N ALA A 70 -5.66 -29.92 -28.79
CA ALA A 70 -5.44 -30.38 -27.42
C ALA A 70 -6.51 -31.44 -27.10
N ARG A 71 -6.19 -32.69 -27.45
CA ARG A 71 -6.88 -33.88 -26.96
C ARG A 71 -6.25 -34.27 -25.61
N THR A 72 -7.06 -34.88 -24.73
CA THR A 72 -6.80 -35.35 -23.35
C THR A 72 -7.20 -34.30 -22.30
N GLY A 73 -8.22 -34.44 -21.45
CA GLY A 73 -8.97 -35.59 -20.90
C GLY A 73 -9.02 -35.39 -19.37
N GLY A 74 -10.12 -35.39 -18.63
CA GLY A 74 -11.53 -35.62 -18.93
C GLY A 74 -12.44 -34.88 -17.94
N VAL A 75 -13.69 -34.69 -18.35
CA VAL A 75 -14.77 -34.14 -17.53
C VAL A 75 -15.32 -35.27 -16.67
N ILE A 76 -15.11 -35.24 -15.36
CA ILE A 76 -15.85 -36.14 -14.46
C ILE A 76 -17.24 -35.54 -14.26
N ALA A 77 -18.16 -35.90 -15.15
CA ALA A 77 -19.58 -35.78 -14.91
C ALA A 77 -20.00 -36.94 -13.98
N VAL A 78 -20.31 -36.64 -12.72
CA VAL A 78 -21.03 -37.58 -11.84
C VAL A 78 -22.51 -37.20 -11.85
N PRO A 79 -23.41 -38.03 -12.41
CA PRO A 79 -24.84 -37.87 -12.18
C PRO A 79 -25.31 -38.72 -10.99
N VAL A 80 -25.83 -38.00 -9.99
CA VAL A 80 -27.03 -38.25 -9.15
C VAL A 80 -27.23 -39.62 -8.52
N LEU A 81 -27.31 -39.68 -7.17
CA LEU A 81 -28.39 -40.38 -6.46
C LEU A 81 -28.73 -39.69 -5.11
N LEU A 82 -30.03 -39.45 -4.92
CA LEU A 82 -30.70 -38.88 -3.75
C LEU A 82 -30.39 -39.63 -2.45
N ALA A 83 -30.00 -38.91 -1.40
CA ALA A 83 -30.17 -39.34 -0.02
C ALA A 83 -30.71 -38.16 0.80
N ALA A 84 -31.95 -38.31 1.28
CA ALA A 84 -32.66 -37.35 2.09
C ALA A 84 -32.03 -37.21 3.48
N GLY A 85 -31.86 -35.98 3.96
CA GLY A 85 -31.48 -35.65 5.34
C GLY A 85 -31.87 -34.22 5.67
N ALA A 86 -33.00 -34.06 6.35
CA ALA A 86 -33.61 -32.77 6.68
C ALA A 86 -32.77 -31.97 7.69
N VAL A 87 -32.48 -30.69 7.41
CA VAL A 87 -31.90 -29.75 8.38
C VAL A 87 -32.55 -28.37 8.27
N VAL A 88 -33.73 -28.21 8.86
CA VAL A 88 -34.40 -26.95 9.31
C VAL A 88 -35.52 -27.44 10.26
N ALA A 89 -35.79 -26.99 11.50
CA ALA A 89 -35.36 -25.87 12.32
C ALA A 89 -35.52 -26.25 13.80
N GLY A 90 -34.50 -25.97 14.62
CA GLY A 90 -34.60 -26.00 16.08
C GLY A 90 -35.14 -24.68 16.62
N THR A 91 -36.44 -24.43 16.48
CA THR A 91 -37.14 -23.38 17.21
C THR A 91 -38.16 -24.00 18.16
N LEU A 92 -37.70 -24.42 19.34
CA LEU A 92 -38.57 -24.68 20.49
C LEU A 92 -37.86 -24.21 21.78
N LEU A 93 -38.13 -22.95 22.13
CA LEU A 93 -38.37 -22.47 23.49
C LEU A 93 -37.18 -22.61 24.45
N VAL A 94 -36.31 -21.60 24.53
CA VAL A 94 -36.46 -20.47 25.47
C VAL A 94 -37.66 -20.66 26.42
N ARG A 95 -37.53 -21.55 27.39
CA ARG A 95 -38.38 -21.55 28.60
C ARG A 95 -37.83 -22.50 29.65
N ARG A 96 -36.82 -22.06 30.42
CA ARG A 96 -36.74 -22.33 31.88
C ARG A 96 -35.53 -21.72 32.61
N ARG A 97 -35.02 -20.57 32.14
CA ARG A 97 -34.04 -19.79 32.92
C ARG A 97 -34.67 -19.00 34.08
N HIS A 98 -35.59 -19.64 34.82
CA HIS A 98 -36.24 -19.07 36.00
C HIS A 98 -36.60 -20.18 37.00
N GLN A 99 -35.58 -20.80 37.58
CA GLN A 99 -35.46 -21.09 39.01
C GLN A 99 -33.98 -20.92 39.34
#